data_AF-A0A1G5AN37-F1
#
_entry.id   AF-A0A1G5AN37-F1
#
_cell.length_a   1.000
_cell.length_b   1.000
_cell.length_c   1.000
_cell.angle_alpha   90.00
_cell.angle_beta   90.00
_cell.angle_gamma   90.00
#
_symmetry.space_group_name_H-M   'P 1'
#
loop_
_entity.id
_entity.type
_entity.pdbx_description
1 polymer ?
#
loop_
_entity_poly.entity_id
_entity_poly.type
_entity_poly.pdbx_seq_one_letter_code
_entity_poly.pdbx_strand_id
1 'polypeptide(L)'
;MGKKGKIIDIIMAVIMSLAIGALATFLARRGKSYEELQHMPLAGMLIKGLIESVVLGVIVILIFPIGKWGKALADKVKVHPPGIKFSLINAIPYTLVNTTVVGGILSFINIMKAHGEMPDPKPPLIMMWLRSQALMFPVTLICSYILAVILAPVIVRLVIGRPGGPGRPEETDK
;
A
#
# COMPACT_ATOMS: atom_id res chain seq x y z
N MET A 1 4.13 -15.42 15.06
CA MET A 1 4.88 -14.21 14.63
C MET A 1 5.39 -13.53 15.88
N GLY A 2 6.71 -13.39 16.03
CA GLY A 2 7.27 -12.62 17.15
C GLY A 2 6.89 -11.14 17.05
N LYS A 3 6.99 -10.40 18.17
CA LYS A 3 6.70 -8.95 18.25
C LYS A 3 7.37 -8.15 17.13
N LYS A 4 8.61 -8.50 16.77
CA LYS A 4 9.38 -7.87 15.68
C LYS A 4 8.74 -8.02 14.29
N GLY A 5 8.09 -9.15 14.01
CA GLY A 5 7.42 -9.37 12.73
C GLY A 5 6.20 -8.47 12.56
N LYS A 6 5.38 -8.31 13.61
CA LYS A 6 4.22 -7.40 13.58
C LYS A 6 4.63 -5.95 13.37
N ILE A 7 5.78 -5.54 13.92
CA ILE A 7 6.33 -4.19 13.72
C ILE A 7 6.73 -3.96 12.25
N ILE A 8 7.38 -4.94 11.61
CA ILE A 8 7.74 -4.86 10.19
C ILE A 8 6.49 -4.72 9.33
N ASP A 9 5.48 -5.54 9.59
CA ASP A 9 4.19 -5.50 8.88
C ASP A 9 3.54 -4.11 8.99
N ILE A 10 3.54 -3.51 10.20
CA ILE A 10 3.01 -2.15 10.43
C ILE A 10 3.84 -1.09 9.68
N ILE A 11 5.17 -1.14 9.76
CA ILE A 11 6.04 -0.16 9.07
C ILE A 11 5.84 -0.26 7.56
N MET A 12 5.81 -1.48 7.01
CA MET A 12 5.51 -1.73 5.60
C MET A 12 4.16 -1.14 5.21
N ALA A 13 3.11 -1.41 5.99
CA ALA A 13 1.77 -0.90 5.72
C ALA A 13 1.74 0.63 5.73
N VAL A 14 2.39 1.29 6.70
CA VAL A 14 2.45 2.75 6.79
C VAL A 14 3.17 3.35 5.57
N ILE A 15 4.36 2.86 5.22
CA ILE A 15 5.12 3.43 4.10
C ILE A 15 4.41 3.18 2.77
N MET A 16 3.85 2.00 2.58
CA MET A 16 3.07 1.65 1.39
C MET A 16 1.80 2.49 1.27
N SER A 17 1.17 2.83 2.40
CA SER A 17 0.00 3.71 2.44
C SER A 17 0.36 5.17 2.15
N LEU A 18 1.49 5.66 2.67
CA LEU A 18 2.01 6.99 2.34
C LEU A 18 2.28 7.09 0.83
N ALA A 19 2.91 6.07 0.24
CA ALA A 19 3.18 6.04 -1.19
C ALA A 19 1.89 6.05 -2.03
N ILE A 20 0.87 5.26 -1.65
CA ILE A 20 -0.43 5.30 -2.34
C ILE A 20 -1.11 6.66 -2.16
N GLY A 21 -1.09 7.25 -0.96
CA GLY A 21 -1.68 8.56 -0.70
C GLY A 21 -1.03 9.67 -1.55
N ALA A 22 0.30 9.65 -1.65
CA ALA A 22 1.05 10.56 -2.50
C ALA A 22 0.73 10.34 -4.00
N LEU A 23 0.71 9.08 -4.45
CA LEU A 23 0.39 8.72 -5.83
C LEU A 23 -1.04 9.11 -6.20
N ALA A 24 -2.02 8.85 -5.33
CA ALA A 24 -3.41 9.24 -5.52
C ALA A 24 -3.56 10.77 -5.61
N THR A 25 -2.86 11.51 -4.75
CA THR A 25 -2.84 12.99 -4.81
C THR A 25 -2.23 13.49 -6.11
N PHE A 26 -1.12 12.87 -6.56
CA PHE A 26 -0.48 13.22 -7.82
C PHE A 26 -1.39 12.94 -9.03
N LEU A 27 -2.02 11.76 -9.06
CA LEU A 27 -2.95 11.37 -10.14
C LEU A 27 -4.21 12.23 -10.14
N ALA A 28 -4.73 12.62 -8.98
CA ALA A 28 -5.90 13.50 -8.89
C ALA A 28 -5.64 14.92 -9.44
N ARG A 29 -4.39 15.37 -9.47
CA ARG A 29 -3.98 16.64 -10.10
C ARG A 29 -3.65 16.49 -11.58
N ARG A 30 -3.38 15.27 -12.05
CA ARG A 30 -3.03 15.01 -13.44
C ARG A 30 -4.27 15.15 -14.32
N GLY A 31 -4.29 16.16 -15.18
CA GLY A 31 -5.39 16.44 -16.10
C GLY A 31 -6.30 17.59 -15.68
N LYS A 32 -5.99 18.29 -14.59
CA LYS A 32 -6.66 19.55 -14.20
C LYS A 32 -6.00 20.75 -14.88
N SER A 33 -6.79 21.78 -15.20
CA SER A 33 -6.30 23.02 -15.81
C SER A 33 -5.46 23.83 -14.82
N TYR A 34 -4.66 24.77 -15.31
CA TYR A 34 -3.82 25.63 -14.46
C TYR A 34 -4.65 26.46 -13.47
N GLU A 35 -5.83 26.95 -13.88
CA GLU A 35 -6.78 27.64 -12.99
C GLU A 35 -7.31 26.74 -11.87
N GLU A 36 -7.70 25.51 -12.18
CA GLU A 36 -8.19 24.54 -11.18
C GLU A 36 -7.10 24.20 -10.15
N LEU A 37 -5.83 24.19 -10.58
CA LEU A 37 -4.68 23.91 -9.72
C LEU A 37 -4.36 25.07 -8.76
N GLN A 38 -4.71 26.32 -9.09
CA GLN A 38 -4.51 27.47 -8.21
C GLN A 38 -5.46 27.47 -7.01
N HIS A 39 -6.67 26.94 -7.20
CA HIS A 39 -7.67 26.84 -6.13
C HIS A 39 -7.54 25.57 -5.28
N MET A 40 -6.60 24.67 -5.61
CA MET A 40 -6.35 23.43 -4.88
C MET A 40 -5.07 23.53 -4.05
N PRO A 41 -5.16 23.81 -2.72
CA PRO A 41 -3.97 23.86 -1.88
C PRO A 41 -3.32 22.48 -1.82
N LEU A 42 -2.20 22.33 -2.54
CA LEU A 42 -1.45 21.08 -2.69
C LEU A 42 -1.14 20.43 -1.35
N ALA A 43 -0.67 21.23 -0.40
CA ALA A 43 -0.31 20.77 0.93
C ALA A 43 -1.53 20.17 1.67
N GLY A 44 -2.70 20.80 1.57
CA GLY A 44 -3.92 20.33 2.22
C GLY A 44 -4.42 19.00 1.65
N MET A 45 -4.44 18.86 0.32
CA MET A 45 -4.84 17.61 -0.33
C MET A 45 -3.86 16.48 -0.02
N LEU A 46 -2.56 16.76 -0.04
CA LEU A 46 -1.52 15.77 0.23
C LEU A 46 -1.56 15.32 1.68
N ILE A 47 -1.62 16.24 2.65
CA ILE A 47 -1.71 15.91 4.07
C ILE A 47 -2.96 15.07 4.35
N LYS A 48 -4.13 15.50 3.85
CA LYS A 48 -5.38 14.76 4.04
C LYS A 48 -5.31 13.36 3.43
N GLY A 49 -4.84 13.26 2.19
CA GLY A 49 -4.70 11.98 1.48
C GLY A 49 -3.72 11.02 2.16
N LEU A 50 -2.61 11.54 2.69
CA LEU A 50 -1.64 10.75 3.45
C LEU A 50 -2.20 10.27 4.79
N ILE A 51 -2.93 11.11 5.52
CA ILE A 51 -3.54 10.72 6.80
C ILE A 51 -4.61 9.66 6.56
N GLU A 52 -5.54 9.91 5.62
CA GLU A 52 -6.60 8.95 5.27
C GLU A 52 -6.01 7.60 4.83
N SER A 53 -4.94 7.61 4.02
CA SER A 53 -4.30 6.38 3.57
C SER A 53 -3.58 5.64 4.68
N VAL A 54 -2.84 6.32 5.54
CA VAL A 54 -2.13 5.70 6.67
C VAL A 54 -3.11 5.09 7.66
N VAL A 55 -4.18 5.79 8.01
CA VAL A 55 -5.21 5.27 8.93
C VAL A 55 -5.83 4.00 8.36
N LEU A 56 -6.21 4.01 7.07
CA LEU A 56 -6.75 2.82 6.41
C LEU A 56 -5.73 1.69 6.33
N GLY A 57 -4.47 1.97 5.99
CA GLY A 57 -3.41 0.97 5.94
C GLY A 57 -3.16 0.30 7.29
N VAL A 58 -3.17 1.07 8.38
CA VAL A 58 -3.04 0.55 9.74
C VAL A 58 -4.24 -0.32 10.12
N ILE A 59 -5.46 0.10 9.78
CA ILE A 59 -6.65 -0.74 10.02
C ILE A 59 -6.56 -2.05 9.24
N VAL A 60 -6.16 -1.98 7.97
CA VAL A 60 -6.02 -3.15 7.09
C VAL A 60 -4.98 -4.12 7.62
N ILE A 61 -3.79 -3.68 8.05
CA ILE A 61 -2.76 -4.61 8.57
C ILE A 61 -3.16 -5.24 9.92
N LEU A 62 -4.04 -4.59 10.68
CA LEU A 62 -4.57 -5.17 11.92
C LEU A 62 -5.60 -6.26 11.66
N ILE A 63 -6.35 -6.15 10.56
CA ILE A 63 -7.36 -7.13 10.14
C ILE A 63 -6.73 -8.29 9.37
N PHE A 64 -5.84 -7.98 8.42
CA PHE A 64 -5.27 -8.95 7.49
C PHE A 64 -3.88 -9.44 7.95
N PRO A 65 -3.65 -10.75 8.11
CA PRO A 65 -2.36 -11.29 8.52
C PRO A 65 -1.38 -11.39 7.33
N ILE A 66 -1.07 -10.26 6.70
CA ILE A 66 -0.32 -10.18 5.44
C ILE A 66 1.05 -10.87 5.54
N GLY A 67 1.78 -10.69 6.63
CA GLY A 67 3.07 -11.35 6.84
C GLY A 67 2.97 -12.88 6.90
N LYS A 68 1.84 -13.45 7.32
CA LYS A 68 1.61 -14.91 7.26
C LYS A 68 1.34 -15.37 5.83
N TRP A 69 0.58 -14.59 5.08
CA TRP A 69 0.27 -14.92 3.67
C TRP A 69 1.52 -14.89 2.80
N GLY A 70 2.41 -13.91 3.01
CA GLY A 70 3.67 -13.82 2.28
C GLY A 70 4.60 -15.02 2.54
N LYS A 71 4.72 -15.44 3.81
CA LYS A 71 5.47 -16.66 4.17
C LYS A 71 4.85 -17.91 3.59
N ALA A 72 3.54 -18.11 3.77
CA ALA A 72 2.86 -19.27 3.22
C ALA A 72 3.00 -19.36 1.68
N LEU A 73 3.00 -18.22 0.99
CA LEU A 73 3.23 -18.16 -0.44
C LEU A 73 4.68 -18.54 -0.80
N ALA A 74 5.66 -18.03 -0.05
CA ALA A 74 7.08 -18.35 -0.22
C ALA A 74 7.39 -19.84 0.05
N ASP A 75 6.74 -20.43 1.06
CA ASP A 75 6.89 -21.85 1.41
C ASP A 75 6.35 -22.75 0.29
N LYS A 76 5.20 -22.38 -0.32
CA LYS A 76 4.62 -23.11 -1.45
C LYS A 76 5.53 -23.18 -2.68
N VAL A 77 6.30 -22.13 -2.91
CA VAL A 77 7.26 -22.04 -4.03
C VAL A 77 8.68 -22.42 -3.61
N LYS A 78 8.85 -22.96 -2.39
CA LYS A 78 10.12 -23.46 -1.82
C LYS A 78 11.23 -22.41 -1.80
N VAL A 79 10.88 -21.15 -1.55
CA VAL A 79 11.82 -20.04 -1.49
C VAL A 79 12.04 -19.64 -0.03
N HIS A 80 13.28 -19.72 0.43
CA HIS A 80 13.64 -19.44 1.82
C HIS A 80 14.32 -18.08 1.97
N PRO A 81 14.10 -17.38 3.10
CA PRO A 81 14.88 -16.18 3.44
C PRO A 81 16.30 -16.57 3.91
N PRO A 82 17.35 -15.76 3.62
CA PRO A 82 17.33 -14.49 2.90
C PRO A 82 17.53 -14.66 1.37
N GLY A 83 16.79 -13.91 0.55
CA GLY A 83 17.03 -13.88 -0.90
C GLY A 83 16.12 -12.92 -1.66
N ILE A 84 16.57 -12.44 -2.83
CA ILE A 84 15.78 -11.54 -3.70
C ILE A 84 14.47 -12.21 -4.11
N LYS A 85 14.52 -13.50 -4.47
CA LYS A 85 13.32 -14.29 -4.81
C LYS A 85 12.32 -14.34 -3.65
N PHE A 86 12.79 -14.45 -2.41
CA PHE A 86 11.92 -14.43 -1.22
C PHE A 86 11.23 -13.07 -1.09
N SER A 87 11.97 -11.97 -1.21
CA SER A 87 11.42 -10.62 -1.12
C SER A 87 10.39 -10.34 -2.21
N LEU A 88 10.63 -10.78 -3.45
CA LEU A 88 9.69 -10.65 -4.57
C LEU A 88 8.35 -11.33 -4.25
N ILE A 89 8.39 -12.56 -3.76
CA ILE A 89 7.19 -13.35 -3.50
C ILE A 89 6.47 -12.85 -2.24
N ASN A 90 7.22 -12.55 -1.19
CA ASN A 90 6.67 -12.04 0.06
C ASN A 90 6.04 -10.64 -0.11
N ALA A 91 6.45 -9.85 -1.12
CA ALA A 91 5.86 -8.55 -1.44
C ALA A 91 4.48 -8.64 -2.13
N ILE A 92 4.12 -9.79 -2.70
CA ILE A 92 2.85 -9.94 -3.46
C ILE A 92 1.63 -9.66 -2.57
N PRO A 93 1.47 -10.28 -1.38
CA PRO A 93 0.30 -10.03 -0.55
C PRO A 93 0.21 -8.59 -0.04
N TYR A 94 1.35 -7.97 0.28
CA TYR A 94 1.38 -6.54 0.66
C TYR A 94 0.84 -5.67 -0.46
N THR A 95 1.30 -5.92 -1.68
CA THR A 95 0.89 -5.16 -2.86
C THR A 95 -0.60 -5.37 -3.13
N LEU A 96 -1.06 -6.61 -3.19
CA LEU A 96 -2.45 -6.92 -3.51
C LEU A 96 -3.42 -6.32 -2.49
N VAL A 97 -3.15 -6.50 -1.20
CA VAL A 97 -4.02 -5.97 -0.14
C VAL A 97 -3.99 -4.45 -0.14
N ASN A 98 -2.80 -3.83 -0.24
CA ASN A 98 -2.69 -2.38 -0.23
C ASN A 98 -3.37 -1.75 -1.46
N THR A 99 -3.15 -2.27 -2.66
CA THR A 99 -3.75 -1.73 -3.89
C THR A 99 -5.26 -1.98 -3.96
N THR A 100 -5.71 -3.17 -3.59
CA THR A 100 -7.13 -3.56 -3.73
C THR A 100 -7.97 -2.97 -2.59
N VAL A 101 -7.53 -3.11 -1.35
CA VAL A 101 -8.31 -2.71 -0.18
C VAL A 101 -8.07 -1.24 0.14
N VAL A 102 -6.83 -0.83 0.42
CA VAL A 102 -6.53 0.57 0.78
C VAL A 102 -6.79 1.48 -0.42
N GLY A 103 -6.23 1.14 -1.58
CA GLY A 103 -6.43 1.90 -2.82
C GLY A 103 -7.89 1.93 -3.27
N GLY A 104 -8.60 0.80 -3.22
CA GLY A 104 -10.01 0.72 -3.60
C GLY A 104 -10.93 1.51 -2.67
N ILE A 105 -10.73 1.45 -1.36
CA ILE A 105 -11.51 2.22 -0.39
C ILE A 105 -11.25 3.72 -0.55
N LEU A 106 -9.98 4.14 -0.68
CA LEU A 106 -9.64 5.54 -0.89
C LEU A 106 -10.22 6.09 -2.20
N SER A 107 -10.12 5.34 -3.30
CA SER A 107 -10.67 5.75 -4.59
C SER A 107 -12.19 5.87 -4.51
N PHE A 108 -12.86 4.95 -3.81
CA PHE A 108 -14.30 4.99 -3.58
C PHE A 108 -14.72 6.23 -2.79
N ILE A 109 -14.06 6.52 -1.66
CA ILE A 109 -14.35 7.69 -0.82
C ILE A 109 -14.18 8.99 -1.61
N ASN A 110 -13.12 9.10 -2.42
CA ASN A 110 -12.89 10.29 -3.23
C ASN A 110 -13.95 10.47 -4.33
N ILE A 111 -14.40 9.38 -4.95
CA ILE A 111 -15.46 9.42 -5.97
C ILE A 111 -16.81 9.73 -5.33
N MET A 112 -17.11 9.21 -4.14
CA MET A 112 -18.31 9.61 -3.39
C MET A 112 -18.35 11.10 -3.11
N LYS A 113 -17.23 11.67 -2.63
CA LYS A 113 -17.12 13.12 -2.37
C LYS A 113 -17.35 13.91 -3.67
N ALA A 114 -16.66 13.54 -4.76
CA ALA A 114 -16.80 14.21 -6.05
C ALA A 114 -18.20 14.08 -6.65
N HIS A 115 -18.84 12.91 -6.55
CA HIS A 115 -20.19 12.68 -7.05
C HIS A 115 -21.23 13.51 -6.29
N GLY A 116 -21.05 13.67 -4.97
CA GLY A 116 -21.88 14.53 -4.13
C GLY A 116 -21.94 15.98 -4.62
N GLU A 117 -20.82 16.50 -5.11
CA GLU A 117 -20.65 17.89 -5.56
C GLU A 117 -21.05 18.13 -7.04
N MET A 118 -21.27 17.07 -7.83
CA MET A 118 -21.65 17.23 -9.24
C MET A 118 -23.06 17.83 -9.38
N PRO A 119 -23.34 18.62 -10.44
CA PRO A 119 -24.70 18.98 -10.82
C PRO A 119 -25.41 17.79 -11.50
N ASP A 120 -26.74 17.76 -11.43
CA ASP A 120 -27.54 16.75 -12.14
C ASP A 120 -27.66 17.07 -13.64
N PRO A 121 -27.70 16.04 -14.52
CA PRO A 121 -27.72 14.61 -14.24
C PRO A 121 -26.33 14.01 -13.97
N LYS A 122 -26.22 13.23 -12.89
CA LYS A 122 -24.96 12.58 -12.48
C LYS A 122 -24.84 11.16 -13.03
N PRO A 123 -23.65 10.73 -13.50
CA PRO A 123 -23.41 9.34 -13.84
C PRO A 123 -23.51 8.42 -12.59
N PRO A 124 -23.83 7.12 -12.74
CA PRO A 124 -23.92 6.21 -11.61
C PRO A 124 -22.59 6.08 -10.86
N LEU A 125 -22.64 6.22 -9.54
CA LEU A 125 -21.48 6.25 -8.65
C LEU A 125 -20.58 5.02 -8.79
N ILE A 126 -21.18 3.82 -8.83
CA ILE A 126 -20.45 2.55 -8.97
C ILE A 126 -19.73 2.49 -10.33
N MET A 127 -20.35 3.01 -11.39
CA MET A 127 -19.74 3.02 -12.72
C MET A 127 -18.53 3.96 -12.78
N MET A 128 -18.62 5.13 -12.14
CA MET A 128 -17.48 6.03 -11.98
C MET A 128 -16.34 5.38 -11.20
N TRP A 129 -16.67 4.70 -10.09
CA TRP A 129 -15.70 4.01 -9.26
C TRP A 129 -15.01 2.87 -10.00
N LEU A 130 -15.75 1.97 -10.63
CA LEU A 130 -15.18 0.86 -11.39
C LEU A 130 -14.31 1.34 -12.54
N ARG A 131 -14.72 2.40 -13.26
CA ARG A 131 -13.90 2.98 -14.34
C ARG A 131 -12.59 3.56 -13.81
N SER A 132 -12.66 4.34 -12.73
CA SER A 132 -11.46 4.90 -12.09
C SER A 132 -10.54 3.80 -11.58
N GLN A 133 -11.11 2.78 -10.92
CA GLN A 133 -10.36 1.66 -10.39
C GLN A 133 -9.72 0.85 -11.52
N ALA A 134 -10.44 0.55 -12.60
CA ALA A 134 -9.88 -0.19 -13.74
C ALA A 134 -8.67 0.53 -14.38
N LEU A 135 -8.70 1.87 -14.44
CA LEU A 135 -7.60 2.67 -14.99
C LEU A 135 -6.43 2.80 -14.00
N MET A 136 -6.70 2.99 -12.71
CA MET A 136 -5.66 3.22 -11.70
C MET A 136 -5.07 1.92 -11.14
N PHE A 137 -5.81 0.83 -11.13
CA PHE A 137 -5.41 -0.43 -10.49
C PHE A 137 -4.10 -0.99 -11.06
N PRO A 138 -3.88 -1.10 -12.39
CA PRO A 138 -2.61 -1.62 -12.90
C PRO A 138 -1.42 -0.74 -12.51
N VAL A 139 -1.58 0.57 -12.58
CA VAL A 139 -0.52 1.54 -12.24
C VAL A 139 -0.18 1.46 -10.76
N THR A 140 -1.20 1.52 -9.90
CA THR A 140 -1.03 1.47 -8.44
C THR A 140 -0.51 0.12 -7.97
N LEU A 141 -0.87 -0.99 -8.64
CA LEU A 141 -0.35 -2.33 -8.38
C LEU A 141 1.15 -2.41 -8.69
N ILE A 142 1.56 -1.97 -9.87
CA ILE A 142 2.98 -2.01 -10.29
C ILE A 142 3.82 -1.10 -9.40
N CYS A 143 3.39 0.13 -9.15
CA CYS A 143 4.11 1.06 -8.28
C CYS A 143 4.23 0.52 -6.85
N SER A 144 3.15 -0.01 -6.29
CA SER A 144 3.15 -0.62 -4.96
C SER A 144 4.09 -1.82 -4.91
N TYR A 145 4.12 -2.64 -5.95
CA TYR A 145 4.96 -3.83 -5.99
C TYR A 145 6.44 -3.45 -6.00
N ILE A 146 6.83 -2.52 -6.88
CA ILE A 146 8.22 -2.03 -6.97
C ILE A 146 8.66 -1.46 -5.62
N LEU A 147 7.82 -0.65 -4.98
CA LEU A 147 8.10 -0.10 -3.67
C LEU A 147 8.23 -1.18 -2.60
N ALA A 148 7.31 -2.16 -2.56
CA ALA A 148 7.36 -3.25 -1.59
C ALA A 148 8.64 -4.08 -1.74
N VAL A 149 9.07 -4.36 -2.97
CA VAL A 149 10.28 -5.13 -3.27
C VAL A 149 11.55 -4.38 -2.82
N ILE A 150 11.60 -3.06 -3.01
CA ILE A 150 12.74 -2.22 -2.61
C ILE A 150 12.76 -2.02 -1.08
N LEU A 151 11.61 -1.76 -0.47
CA LEU A 151 11.50 -1.39 0.93
C LEU A 151 11.59 -2.59 1.87
N ALA A 152 11.03 -3.75 1.50
CA ALA A 152 11.05 -4.95 2.32
C ALA A 152 12.47 -5.33 2.83
N PRO A 153 13.52 -5.44 1.99
CA PRO A 153 14.85 -5.75 2.47
C PRO A 153 15.46 -4.65 3.35
N VAL A 154 15.12 -3.37 3.09
CA VAL A 154 15.61 -2.24 3.88
C VAL A 154 15.00 -2.26 5.28
N ILE A 155 13.68 -2.40 5.38
CA ILE A 155 12.96 -2.39 6.66
C ILE A 155 13.31 -3.62 7.51
N VAL A 156 13.42 -4.80 6.89
CA VAL A 156 13.86 -6.01 7.61
C VAL A 156 15.25 -5.81 8.20
N ARG A 157 16.19 -5.22 7.44
CA ARG A 157 17.54 -4.92 7.94
C ARG A 157 17.54 -3.87 9.06
N LEU A 158 16.66 -2.86 8.98
CA LEU A 158 16.54 -1.82 10.00
C LEU A 158 15.95 -2.36 11.31
N VAL A 159 14.95 -3.25 11.25
CA VAL A 159 14.22 -3.73 12.43
C VAL A 159 14.86 -4.97 13.07
N ILE A 160 15.43 -5.87 12.26
CA ILE A 160 16.02 -7.12 12.73
C ILE A 160 17.56 -7.01 12.85
N GLY A 161 18.18 -6.05 12.16
CA GLY A 161 19.64 -5.96 12.01
C GLY A 161 20.14 -6.69 10.77
N ARG A 162 21.46 -6.58 10.48
CA ARG A 162 22.09 -7.31 9.37
C ARG A 162 21.88 -8.83 9.53
N PRO A 163 21.75 -9.60 8.43
CA PRO A 163 21.83 -11.06 8.52
C PRO A 163 23.17 -11.42 9.15
N GLY A 164 23.15 -12.04 10.34
CA GLY A 164 24.35 -12.38 11.13
C GLY A 164 24.64 -11.51 12.36
N GLY A 165 23.75 -10.58 12.73
CA GLY A 165 23.89 -9.79 13.97
C GLY A 165 23.41 -10.54 15.23
N PRO A 166 24.01 -10.27 16.41
CA PRO A 166 23.72 -10.99 17.66
C PRO A 166 22.30 -10.65 18.13
N GLY A 167 21.38 -11.61 17.99
CA GLY A 167 19.98 -11.40 18.38
C GLY A 167 18.94 -12.13 17.52
N ARG A 168 19.35 -12.98 16.57
CA ARG A 168 18.46 -14.03 16.08
C ARG A 168 18.40 -15.10 17.16
N PRO A 169 17.21 -15.52 17.64
CA PRO A 169 17.11 -16.85 18.23
C PRO A 169 17.60 -17.80 17.15
N GLU A 170 18.65 -18.55 17.45
CA GLU A 170 19.01 -19.73 16.68
C GLU A 170 17.70 -20.47 16.38
N GLU A 171 17.40 -20.64 15.09
CA GLU A 171 16.57 -21.77 14.68
C GLU A 171 17.35 -22.98 15.18
N THR A 172 17.00 -23.46 16.37
CA THR A 172 17.39 -24.77 16.83
C THR A 172 16.83 -25.73 15.81
N ASP A 173 17.72 -26.27 14.98
CA ASP A 173 17.53 -27.54 14.31
C ASP A 173 16.88 -28.51 15.30
N LYS A 174 15.66 -28.96 14.95
CA LYS A 174 15.08 -30.28 15.22
C LYS A 174 13.69 -30.38 14.58
#